data_AF-A0A077PJQ0-F1
#
_entry.id   AF-A0A077PJQ0-F1
#
_cell.length_a   1.000
_cell.length_b   1.000
_cell.length_c   1.000
_cell.angle_alpha   90.00
_cell.angle_beta   90.00
_cell.angle_gamma   90.00
#
_symmetry.space_group_name_H-M   'P 1'
#
loop_
_entity.id
_entity.type
_entity.pdbx_description
1 polymer ?
#
loop_
_entity_poly.entity_id
_entity_poly.type
_entity_poly.pdbx_seq_one_letter_code
_entity_poly.pdbx_strand_id
1 'polypeptide(L)'
;MVTKKIMIVGFELGGLGGTETVCKKLYNFLHKTTNVKFIFLKKDNKKNNHNWLNGLNYSVLECHQKNTPLRRFIFSYKLSNEIKKQKPDIIISIDSISCYISNLAKKLSFSRAKTFSWIHLSLFTAYKAKFVLKAENHLSISNGNTEYLIDNGVNKNKIFTIFNPFTKQEKIISRPNDVTIFIYIGRVIAKEGKNLQEMFNALSMVNGKWQLEITYNWHWLGL
;
A
#
# COMPACT_ATOMS: atom_id res chain seq x y z
N MET A 1 -23.71 -1.53 19.24
CA MET A 1 -23.60 -1.58 17.76
C MET A 1 -22.74 -2.79 17.40
N VAL A 2 -23.07 -3.53 16.33
CA VAL A 2 -22.24 -4.68 15.91
C VAL A 2 -20.91 -4.17 15.37
N THR A 3 -19.81 -4.51 16.04
CA THR A 3 -18.45 -4.14 15.63
C THR A 3 -18.14 -4.71 14.26
N LYS A 4 -17.83 -3.83 13.30
CA LYS A 4 -17.44 -4.24 11.95
C LYS A 4 -16.12 -5.02 11.97
N LYS A 5 -16.01 -6.03 11.11
CA LYS A 5 -14.81 -6.85 10.94
C LYS A 5 -14.16 -6.55 9.60
N ILE A 6 -12.92 -6.08 9.63
CA ILE A 6 -12.13 -5.75 8.45
C ILE A 6 -10.95 -6.71 8.36
N MET A 7 -10.84 -7.40 7.22
CA MET A 7 -9.70 -8.23 6.89
C MET A 7 -8.83 -7.51 5.86
N ILE A 8 -7.58 -7.22 6.21
CA ILE A 8 -6.62 -6.60 5.30
C ILE A 8 -5.68 -7.69 4.76
N VAL A 9 -5.59 -7.82 3.44
CA VAL A 9 -4.87 -8.91 2.76
C VAL A 9 -3.78 -8.34 1.87
N GLY A 10 -2.57 -8.89 1.98
CA GLY A 10 -1.43 -8.47 1.16
C GLY A 10 -0.35 -9.51 1.10
N PHE A 11 0.53 -9.45 0.11
CA PHE A 11 1.83 -10.10 0.23
C PHE A 11 2.65 -9.46 1.35
N GLU A 12 3.49 -10.28 1.97
CA GLU A 12 4.38 -9.81 3.03
C GLU A 12 5.27 -8.65 2.55
N LEU A 13 5.28 -7.57 3.32
CA LEU A 13 6.04 -6.35 3.03
C LEU A 13 7.45 -6.45 3.61
N GLY A 14 8.38 -5.64 3.10
CA GLY A 14 9.78 -5.65 3.56
C GLY A 14 9.97 -5.21 5.02
N GLY A 15 9.02 -4.46 5.57
CA GLY A 15 8.92 -4.10 6.98
C GLY A 15 9.36 -2.70 7.35
N LEU A 16 9.73 -1.87 6.37
CA LEU A 16 10.30 -0.53 6.57
C LEU A 16 9.79 0.50 5.55
N GLY A 17 8.74 0.19 4.79
CA GLY A 17 8.21 1.05 3.72
C GLY A 17 7.09 2.01 4.13
N GLY A 18 6.68 2.83 3.15
CA GLY A 18 5.56 3.76 3.31
C GLY A 18 4.22 3.04 3.48
N THR A 19 4.03 1.88 2.84
CA THR A 19 2.82 1.06 2.98
C THR A 19 2.64 0.57 4.43
N GLU A 20 3.71 0.10 5.06
CA GLU A 20 3.73 -0.35 6.46
C GLU A 20 3.32 0.80 7.40
N THR A 21 3.87 1.99 7.17
CA THR A 21 3.52 3.20 7.94
C THR A 21 2.04 3.52 7.84
N VAL A 22 1.49 3.51 6.63
CA VAL A 22 0.09 3.84 6.38
C VAL A 22 -0.84 2.77 6.95
N CYS A 23 -0.51 1.49 6.80
CA CYS A 23 -1.24 0.38 7.42
C CYS A 23 -1.27 0.49 8.95
N LYS A 24 -0.12 0.83 9.58
CA LYS A 24 -0.03 1.01 11.03
C LYS A 24 -0.87 2.20 11.50
N LYS A 25 -0.83 3.34 10.79
CA LYS A 25 -1.69 4.50 11.08
C LYS A 25 -3.18 4.13 10.99
N LEU A 26 -3.59 3.41 9.95
CA LEU A 26 -4.97 2.95 9.79
C LEU A 26 -5.39 2.02 10.94
N TYR A 27 -4.56 1.04 11.30
CA TYR A 27 -4.85 0.13 12.40
C TYR A 27 -5.01 0.90 13.73
N ASN A 28 -4.08 1.81 14.03
CA ASN A 28 -4.13 2.63 15.25
C ASN A 28 -5.41 3.48 15.32
N PHE A 29 -5.91 3.96 14.18
CA PHE A 29 -7.15 4.70 14.10
C PHE A 29 -8.39 3.81 14.30
N LEU A 30 -8.41 2.59 13.75
CA LEU A 30 -9.61 1.75 13.70
C LEU A 30 -9.73 0.70 14.81
N HIS A 31 -8.63 0.19 15.37
CA HIS A 31 -8.66 -1.00 16.23
C HIS A 31 -9.52 -0.83 17.51
N LYS A 32 -9.74 0.41 17.97
CA LYS A 32 -10.57 0.71 19.14
C LYS A 32 -12.07 0.49 18.89
N THR A 33 -12.52 0.64 17.65
CA THR A 33 -13.94 0.61 17.28
C THR A 33 -14.29 -0.51 16.30
N THR A 34 -13.28 -1.17 15.73
CA THR A 34 -13.41 -2.10 14.61
C THR A 34 -12.43 -3.26 14.82
N ASN A 35 -12.87 -4.49 14.54
CA ASN A 35 -11.97 -5.64 14.56
C ASN A 35 -11.20 -5.70 13.24
N VAL A 36 -9.93 -5.30 13.28
CA VAL A 36 -9.03 -5.32 12.12
C VAL A 36 -8.08 -6.49 12.27
N LYS A 37 -8.00 -7.35 11.23
CA LYS A 37 -6.98 -8.40 11.15
C LYS A 37 -6.25 -8.35 9.82
N PHE A 38 -4.93 -8.43 9.87
CA PHE A 38 -4.08 -8.58 8.70
C PHE A 38 -3.86 -10.05 8.35
N ILE A 39 -3.93 -10.39 7.07
CA ILE A 39 -3.57 -11.69 6.52
C ILE A 39 -2.46 -11.48 5.50
N PHE A 40 -1.24 -11.92 5.81
CA PHE A 40 -0.11 -11.81 4.91
C PHE A 40 0.11 -13.09 4.11
N LEU A 41 0.34 -12.95 2.81
CA LEU A 41 0.65 -14.04 1.89
C LEU A 41 2.17 -14.11 1.72
N LYS A 42 2.75 -15.25 2.07
CA LYS A 42 4.21 -15.45 2.04
C LYS A 42 4.58 -16.58 1.11
N LYS A 43 5.38 -16.26 0.10
CA LYS A 43 5.76 -17.18 -1.00
C LYS A 43 7.14 -17.80 -0.86
N ASP A 44 8.02 -17.17 -0.07
CA ASP A 44 9.43 -17.55 0.08
C ASP A 44 9.83 -17.51 1.57
N ASN A 45 11.01 -18.04 1.86
CA ASN A 45 11.56 -18.08 3.22
C ASN A 45 12.37 -16.82 3.55
N LYS A 46 12.20 -15.73 2.78
CA LYS A 46 12.94 -14.50 3.04
C LYS A 46 12.50 -13.95 4.39
N LYS A 47 13.47 -13.67 5.27
CA LYS A 47 13.21 -12.98 6.53
C LYS A 47 12.88 -11.52 6.21
N ASN A 48 11.64 -11.12 6.49
CA ASN A 48 11.20 -9.73 6.44
C ASN A 48 11.18 -9.14 7.86
N ASN A 49 11.27 -7.82 7.98
CA ASN A 49 11.23 -7.17 9.28
C ASN A 49 9.77 -7.11 9.78
N HIS A 50 9.48 -7.77 10.91
CA HIS A 50 8.13 -7.80 11.51
C HIS A 50 7.97 -6.85 12.69
N ASN A 51 8.97 -6.04 13.04
CA ASN A 51 8.88 -5.12 14.19
C ASN A 51 7.70 -4.15 14.08
N TRP A 52 7.34 -3.76 12.85
CA TRP A 52 6.18 -2.89 12.60
C TRP A 52 4.83 -3.55 12.90
N LEU A 53 4.77 -4.89 12.94
CA LEU A 53 3.59 -5.69 13.28
C LEU A 53 3.37 -5.87 14.79
N ASN A 54 4.29 -5.40 15.63
CA ASN A 54 4.13 -5.47 17.08
C ASN A 54 2.84 -4.75 17.52
N GLY A 55 1.95 -5.48 18.18
CA GLY A 55 0.63 -5.00 18.63
C GLY A 55 -0.48 -5.06 17.58
N LEU A 56 -0.19 -5.53 16.35
CA LEU A 56 -1.20 -5.72 15.31
C LEU A 56 -1.76 -7.14 15.39
N ASN A 57 -3.06 -7.30 15.17
CA ASN A 57 -3.67 -8.61 14.95
C ASN A 57 -3.38 -9.07 13.52
N TYR A 58 -2.49 -10.06 13.35
CA TYR A 58 -2.15 -10.60 12.04
C TYR A 58 -1.96 -12.11 12.04
N SER A 59 -2.04 -12.72 10.85
CA SER A 59 -1.59 -14.08 10.60
C SER A 59 -0.97 -14.20 9.22
N VAL A 60 -0.08 -15.18 9.04
CA VAL A 60 0.62 -15.42 7.78
C VAL A 60 0.12 -16.73 7.15
N LEU A 61 -0.17 -16.68 5.86
CA LEU A 61 -0.45 -17.85 5.04
C LEU A 61 0.76 -18.11 4.15
N GLU A 62 1.42 -19.25 4.36
CA GLU A 62 2.63 -19.62 3.61
C GLU A 62 2.32 -20.59 2.46
N CYS A 63 2.95 -20.41 1.30
CA CYS A 63 2.92 -21.37 0.19
C CYS A 63 4.15 -21.23 -0.70
N HIS A 64 4.98 -22.28 -0.74
CA HIS A 64 6.24 -22.31 -1.50
C HIS A 64 6.12 -22.93 -2.90
N GLN A 65 4.90 -23.17 -3.38
CA GLN A 65 4.69 -23.74 -4.71
C GLN A 65 5.29 -22.81 -5.78
N LYS A 66 6.18 -23.34 -6.63
CA LYS A 66 6.88 -22.57 -7.68
C LYS A 66 5.94 -22.15 -8.80
N ASN A 67 4.98 -23.01 -9.17
CA ASN A 67 3.96 -22.71 -10.18
C ASN A 67 3.06 -21.55 -9.69
N THR A 68 3.15 -20.40 -10.38
CA THR A 68 2.52 -19.16 -9.93
C THR A 68 0.98 -19.21 -9.95
N PRO A 69 0.30 -19.68 -11.02
CA PRO A 69 -1.15 -19.90 -11.00
C PRO A 69 -1.62 -20.82 -9.86
N LEU A 70 -0.97 -21.98 -9.69
CA LEU A 70 -1.32 -22.94 -8.65
C LEU A 70 -1.11 -22.36 -7.25
N ARG A 71 0.00 -21.63 -7.03
CA ARG A 71 0.25 -20.93 -5.75
C ARG A 71 -0.85 -19.92 -5.43
N ARG A 72 -1.31 -19.13 -6.42
CA ARG A 72 -2.43 -18.18 -6.23
C ARG A 72 -3.73 -18.89 -5.87
N PHE A 73 -4.01 -20.04 -6.49
CA PHE A 73 -5.17 -20.87 -6.15
C PHE A 73 -5.07 -21.40 -4.71
N ILE A 74 -3.91 -21.95 -4.32
CA ILE A 74 -3.67 -22.45 -2.95
C ILE A 74 -3.85 -21.32 -1.93
N PHE A 75 -3.31 -20.12 -2.17
CA PHE A 75 -3.55 -18.97 -1.31
C PHE A 75 -5.03 -18.61 -1.23
N SER A 76 -5.75 -18.64 -2.35
CA SER A 76 -7.18 -18.34 -2.37
C SER A 76 -7.98 -19.36 -1.56
N TYR A 77 -7.62 -20.64 -1.63
CA TYR A 77 -8.22 -21.69 -0.82
C TYR A 77 -7.93 -21.49 0.68
N LYS A 78 -6.67 -21.27 1.06
CA LYS A 78 -6.29 -20.99 2.47
C LYS A 78 -7.00 -19.74 3.01
N LEU A 79 -7.03 -18.66 2.23
CA LEU A 79 -7.73 -17.43 2.59
C LEU A 79 -9.25 -17.65 2.71
N SER A 80 -9.84 -18.51 1.89
CA SER A 80 -11.27 -18.84 1.99
C SER A 80 -11.64 -19.47 3.34
N ASN A 81 -10.74 -20.28 3.92
CA ASN A 81 -10.94 -20.86 5.25
C ASN A 81 -10.89 -19.77 6.33
N GLU A 82 -9.96 -18.83 6.24
CA GLU A 82 -9.90 -17.68 7.14
C GLU A 82 -11.15 -16.79 7.03
N ILE A 83 -11.65 -16.56 5.81
CA ILE A 83 -12.90 -15.81 5.59
C ILE A 83 -14.09 -16.53 6.23
N LYS A 84 -14.23 -17.85 6.07
CA LYS A 84 -15.30 -18.65 6.69
C LYS A 84 -15.25 -18.59 8.22
N LYS A 85 -14.04 -18.68 8.80
CA LYS A 85 -13.80 -18.65 10.24
C LYS A 85 -14.12 -17.28 10.85
N GLN A 86 -13.63 -16.21 10.23
CA GLN A 86 -13.70 -14.88 10.83
C GLN A 86 -14.98 -14.11 10.45
N LYS A 87 -15.57 -14.45 9.29
CA LYS A 87 -16.74 -13.79 8.70
C LYS A 87 -16.56 -12.26 8.62
N PRO A 88 -15.54 -11.75 7.89
CA PRO A 88 -15.33 -10.31 7.76
C PRO A 88 -16.48 -9.64 7.00
N ASP A 89 -16.80 -8.41 7.36
CA ASP A 89 -17.73 -7.56 6.58
C ASP A 89 -17.04 -6.99 5.34
N ILE A 90 -15.75 -6.68 5.47
CA ILE A 90 -14.94 -5.97 4.47
C ILE A 90 -13.61 -6.68 4.30
N ILE A 91 -13.16 -6.84 3.05
CA ILE A 91 -11.83 -7.33 2.70
C ILE A 91 -11.10 -6.24 1.91
N ILE A 92 -9.96 -5.76 2.41
CA ILE A 92 -9.14 -4.73 1.76
C ILE A 92 -7.84 -5.37 1.28
N SER A 93 -7.56 -5.31 -0.02
CA SER A 93 -6.33 -5.82 -0.62
C SER A 93 -5.31 -4.71 -0.86
N ILE A 94 -4.11 -4.82 -0.31
CA ILE A 94 -3.07 -3.78 -0.37
C ILE A 94 -2.11 -3.91 -1.58
N ASP A 95 -2.24 -4.98 -2.35
CA ASP A 95 -1.54 -5.20 -3.62
C ASP A 95 -2.47 -5.80 -4.69
N SER A 96 -2.07 -5.67 -5.95
CA SER A 96 -2.88 -6.08 -7.11
C SER A 96 -3.18 -7.58 -7.11
N ILE A 97 -2.22 -8.44 -6.75
CA ILE A 97 -2.39 -9.89 -6.75
C ILE A 97 -3.34 -10.31 -5.63
N SER A 98 -3.24 -9.67 -4.47
CA SER A 98 -4.15 -9.90 -3.35
C SER A 98 -5.60 -9.55 -3.70
N CYS A 99 -5.86 -8.59 -4.60
CA CYS A 99 -7.22 -8.34 -5.11
C CYS A 99 -7.78 -9.57 -5.84
N TYR A 100 -6.97 -10.20 -6.70
CA TYR A 100 -7.36 -11.44 -7.39
C TYR A 100 -7.59 -12.59 -6.39
N ILE A 101 -6.65 -12.80 -5.46
CA ILE A 101 -6.71 -13.89 -4.47
C ILE A 101 -7.93 -13.71 -3.55
N SER A 102 -8.17 -12.50 -3.07
CA SER A 102 -9.33 -12.18 -2.21
C SER A 102 -10.66 -12.39 -2.92
N ASN A 103 -10.77 -12.01 -4.20
CA ASN A 103 -11.98 -12.25 -4.98
C ASN A 103 -12.26 -13.75 -5.17
N LEU A 104 -11.23 -14.54 -5.49
CA LEU A 104 -11.39 -15.99 -5.60
C LEU A 104 -11.73 -16.63 -4.25
N ALA A 105 -11.04 -16.23 -3.17
CA ALA A 105 -11.31 -16.69 -1.81
C ALA A 105 -12.73 -16.35 -1.34
N LYS A 106 -13.24 -15.16 -1.67
CA LYS A 106 -14.63 -14.75 -1.42
C LYS A 106 -15.62 -15.69 -2.10
N LYS A 107 -15.39 -16.05 -3.37
CA LYS A 107 -16.23 -17.00 -4.11
C LYS A 107 -16.18 -18.41 -3.49
N LEU A 108 -14.99 -18.91 -3.18
CA LEU A 108 -14.81 -20.23 -2.54
C LEU A 108 -15.40 -20.32 -1.12
N SER A 109 -15.54 -19.18 -0.45
CA SER A 109 -16.15 -19.07 0.88
C SER A 109 -17.63 -18.72 0.86
N PHE A 110 -18.23 -18.47 -0.31
CA PHE A 110 -19.58 -17.93 -0.46
C PHE A 110 -19.83 -16.68 0.42
N SER A 111 -18.77 -15.91 0.66
CA SER A 111 -18.83 -14.75 1.55
C SER A 111 -19.53 -13.57 0.87
N ARG A 112 -20.31 -12.82 1.65
CA ARG A 112 -20.94 -11.57 1.22
C ARG A 112 -20.08 -10.33 1.51
N ALA A 113 -18.86 -10.50 2.02
CA ALA A 113 -17.96 -9.40 2.33
C ALA A 113 -17.73 -8.48 1.13
N LYS A 114 -17.72 -7.16 1.34
CA LYS A 114 -17.38 -6.19 0.30
C LYS A 114 -15.87 -6.16 0.10
N THR A 115 -15.41 -6.20 -1.16
CA THR A 115 -13.97 -6.17 -1.46
C THR A 115 -13.53 -4.78 -1.91
N PHE A 116 -12.37 -4.35 -1.40
CA PHE A 116 -11.74 -3.08 -1.74
C PHE A 116 -10.29 -3.31 -2.17
N SER A 117 -9.82 -2.58 -3.17
CA SER A 117 -8.38 -2.42 -3.42
C SER A 117 -7.85 -1.17 -2.75
N TRP A 118 -6.65 -1.21 -2.19
CA TRP A 118 -5.95 -0.04 -1.62
C TRP A 118 -4.46 -0.10 -1.96
N ILE A 119 -4.12 0.29 -3.20
CA ILE A 119 -2.81 0.03 -3.78
C ILE A 119 -1.88 1.24 -3.56
N HIS A 120 -0.80 1.04 -2.79
CA HIS A 120 0.15 2.11 -2.40
C HIS A 120 1.29 2.38 -3.41
N LEU A 121 1.02 2.11 -4.69
CA LEU A 121 1.96 2.33 -5.78
C LEU A 121 1.17 2.75 -7.04
N SER A 122 1.88 3.33 -8.03
CA SER A 122 1.23 3.74 -9.29
C SER A 122 0.69 2.53 -10.02
N LEU A 123 -0.61 2.55 -10.36
CA LEU A 123 -1.25 1.46 -11.10
C LEU A 123 -0.73 1.35 -12.55
N PHE A 124 -0.18 2.43 -13.11
CA PHE A 124 0.45 2.39 -14.44
C PHE A 124 1.72 1.54 -14.48
N THR A 125 2.44 1.42 -13.36
CA THR A 125 3.69 0.64 -13.27
C THR A 125 3.57 -0.59 -12.38
N ALA A 126 2.43 -0.77 -11.71
CA ALA A 126 2.16 -1.88 -10.81
C ALA A 126 2.30 -3.23 -11.52
N TYR A 127 3.10 -4.13 -10.94
CA TYR A 127 3.12 -5.52 -11.39
C TYR A 127 1.70 -6.11 -11.33
N LYS A 128 1.23 -6.62 -12.47
CA LYS A 128 -0.13 -7.18 -12.63
C LYS A 128 -1.25 -6.22 -12.19
N ALA A 129 -1.09 -4.92 -12.46
CA ALA A 129 -2.07 -3.87 -12.18
C ALA A 129 -3.53 -4.26 -12.44
N LYS A 130 -3.82 -4.89 -13.59
CA LYS A 130 -5.16 -5.36 -13.99
C LYS A 130 -5.87 -6.25 -12.96
N PHE A 131 -5.15 -6.92 -12.06
CA PHE A 131 -5.79 -7.69 -10.98
C PHE A 131 -6.50 -6.82 -9.93
N VAL A 132 -6.20 -5.52 -9.87
CA VAL A 132 -6.94 -4.55 -9.05
C VAL A 132 -8.44 -4.56 -9.38
N LEU A 133 -8.79 -4.76 -10.66
CA LEU A 133 -10.17 -4.78 -11.19
C LEU A 133 -10.99 -5.98 -10.68
N LYS A 134 -10.39 -6.88 -9.89
CA LYS A 134 -11.11 -7.97 -9.23
C LYS A 134 -11.73 -7.55 -7.90
N ALA A 135 -11.37 -6.39 -7.35
CA ALA A 135 -12.07 -5.79 -6.23
C ALA A 135 -13.39 -5.14 -6.69
N GLU A 136 -14.38 -5.08 -5.80
CA GLU A 136 -15.69 -4.46 -6.09
C GLU A 136 -15.65 -2.93 -5.99
N ASN A 137 -14.77 -2.42 -5.12
CA ASN A 137 -14.60 -1.00 -4.83
C ASN A 137 -13.10 -0.68 -4.71
N HIS A 138 -12.76 0.60 -4.76
CA HIS A 138 -11.36 1.03 -4.82
C HIS A 138 -11.11 2.24 -3.92
N LEU A 139 -10.16 2.09 -3.00
CA LEU A 139 -9.58 3.18 -2.23
C LEU A 139 -8.34 3.67 -2.99
N SER A 140 -8.49 4.75 -3.74
CA SER A 140 -7.42 5.33 -4.55
C SER A 140 -6.60 6.33 -3.74
N ILE A 141 -5.27 6.26 -3.84
CA ILE A 141 -4.36 7.14 -3.11
C ILE A 141 -3.88 8.35 -3.93
N SER A 142 -4.30 8.48 -5.19
CA SER A 142 -3.91 9.56 -6.08
C SER A 142 -4.91 9.75 -7.23
N ASN A 143 -4.86 10.92 -7.89
CA ASN A 143 -5.63 11.15 -9.11
C ASN A 143 -5.18 10.22 -10.23
N GLY A 144 -3.86 10.01 -10.42
CA GLY A 144 -3.37 9.07 -11.44
C GLY A 144 -3.86 7.62 -11.24
N ASN A 145 -3.93 7.12 -10.01
CA ASN A 145 -4.53 5.80 -9.77
C ASN A 145 -6.05 5.79 -10.01
N THR A 146 -6.72 6.92 -9.78
CA THR A 146 -8.14 7.10 -10.07
C THR A 146 -8.40 7.08 -11.57
N GLU A 147 -7.62 7.83 -12.34
CA GLU A 147 -7.63 7.84 -13.81
C GLU A 147 -7.40 6.44 -14.38
N TYR A 148 -6.33 5.75 -13.93
CA TYR A 148 -6.08 4.36 -14.34
C TYR A 148 -7.31 3.46 -14.15
N LEU A 149 -8.01 3.57 -13.01
CA LEU A 149 -9.20 2.74 -12.75
C LEU A 149 -10.36 3.09 -13.68
N ILE A 150 -10.62 4.38 -13.91
CA ILE A 150 -11.64 4.87 -14.83
C ILE A 150 -11.35 4.40 -16.26
N ASP A 151 -10.12 4.57 -16.74
CA ASP A 151 -9.67 4.18 -18.08
C ASP A 151 -9.76 2.66 -18.30
N ASN A 152 -9.71 1.88 -17.21
CA ASN A 152 -9.89 0.43 -17.23
C ASN A 152 -11.33 0.00 -16.91
N GLY A 153 -12.31 0.91 -17.02
CA GLY A 153 -13.74 0.61 -17.01
C GLY A 153 -14.39 0.54 -15.62
N VAL A 154 -13.73 1.02 -14.56
CA VAL A 154 -14.34 1.08 -13.23
C VAL A 154 -15.27 2.29 -13.15
N ASN A 155 -16.53 2.06 -12.73
CA ASN A 155 -17.47 3.16 -12.51
C ASN A 155 -16.97 4.06 -11.37
N LYS A 156 -16.99 5.38 -11.59
CA LYS A 156 -16.58 6.41 -10.63
C LYS A 156 -17.24 6.26 -9.25
N ASN A 157 -18.49 5.78 -9.18
CA ASN A 157 -19.19 5.56 -7.91
C ASN A 157 -18.62 4.42 -7.05
N LYS A 158 -17.71 3.61 -7.59
CA LYS A 158 -16.96 2.55 -6.89
C LYS A 158 -15.53 2.97 -6.53
N ILE A 159 -15.13 4.20 -6.87
CA ILE A 159 -13.78 4.71 -6.62
C ILE A 159 -13.86 5.84 -5.59
N PHE A 160 -13.09 5.68 -4.52
CA PHE A 160 -12.97 6.65 -3.44
C PHE A 160 -11.53 7.13 -3.40
N THR A 161 -11.28 8.35 -3.87
CA THR A 161 -9.94 8.96 -3.83
C THR A 161 -9.71 9.55 -2.44
N ILE A 162 -8.98 8.81 -1.60
CA ILE A 162 -8.78 9.12 -0.18
C ILE A 162 -7.39 9.68 0.14
N PHE A 163 -6.48 9.65 -0.84
CA PHE A 163 -5.07 10.02 -0.68
C PHE A 163 -4.34 9.23 0.43
N ASN A 164 -3.05 9.50 0.63
CA ASN A 164 -2.30 8.93 1.76
C ASN A 164 -2.40 9.86 2.97
N PRO A 165 -2.45 9.31 4.20
CA PRO A 165 -2.50 10.12 5.41
C PRO A 165 -1.16 10.79 5.71
N PHE A 166 -1.19 12.04 6.17
CA PHE A 166 -0.05 12.74 6.75
C PHE A 166 -0.38 13.23 8.17
N THR A 167 0.65 13.45 8.98
CA THR A 167 0.49 14.04 10.31
C THR A 167 0.67 15.54 10.19
N LYS A 168 -0.28 16.33 10.70
CA LYS A 168 -0.13 17.78 10.74
C LYS A 168 1.04 18.14 11.65
N GLN A 169 1.92 19.00 11.16
CA GLN A 169 3.04 19.56 11.92
C GLN A 169 2.76 21.04 12.19
N GLU A 170 3.09 21.50 13.39
CA GLU A 170 2.98 22.92 13.75
C GLU A 170 4.24 23.71 13.36
N LYS A 171 5.38 23.01 13.21
CA LYS A 171 6.64 23.62 12.84
C LYS A 171 6.61 24.13 11.40
N ILE A 172 6.86 25.43 11.23
CA ILE A 172 7.03 26.07 9.94
C ILE A 172 8.53 26.11 9.60
N ILE A 173 8.88 25.71 8.38
CA ILE A 173 10.24 25.85 7.86
C ILE A 173 10.34 27.25 7.22
N SER A 174 11.15 28.12 7.81
CA SER A 174 11.37 29.48 7.30
C SER A 174 12.11 29.46 5.96
N ARG A 175 11.82 30.45 5.11
CA ARG A 175 12.53 30.62 3.84
C ARG A 175 13.95 31.15 4.10
N PRO A 176 14.99 30.61 3.42
CA PRO A 176 16.34 31.16 3.49
C PRO A 176 16.42 32.53 2.77
N ASN A 177 17.27 33.43 3.25
CA ASN A 177 17.36 34.80 2.74
C ASN A 177 18.25 34.94 1.51
N ASP A 178 19.47 34.36 1.54
CA ASP A 178 20.54 34.70 0.57
C ASP A 178 20.86 33.58 -0.44
N VAL A 179 20.28 32.40 -0.26
CA VAL A 179 20.52 31.22 -1.09
C VAL A 179 19.23 30.44 -1.26
N THR A 180 18.95 29.96 -2.47
CA THR A 180 17.85 29.03 -2.70
C THR A 180 18.26 27.64 -2.25
N ILE A 181 17.55 27.05 -1.29
CA ILE A 181 17.82 25.69 -0.83
C ILE A 181 16.75 24.75 -1.38
N PHE A 182 17.16 23.87 -2.29
CA PHE A 182 16.36 22.74 -2.75
C PHE A 182 16.59 21.54 -1.84
N ILE A 183 15.55 20.75 -1.58
CA ILE A 183 15.63 19.56 -0.73
C ILE A 183 15.12 18.35 -1.51
N TYR A 184 15.94 17.30 -1.57
CA TYR A 184 15.55 15.98 -2.06
C TYR A 184 15.54 14.98 -0.90
N ILE A 185 14.39 14.34 -0.68
CA ILE A 185 14.21 13.28 0.33
C ILE A 185 13.85 11.99 -0.38
N GLY A 186 14.78 11.04 -0.43
CA GLY A 186 14.52 9.76 -1.07
C GLY A 186 15.77 8.93 -1.33
N ARG A 187 15.58 7.73 -1.89
CA ARG A 187 16.70 6.91 -2.37
C ARG A 187 17.40 7.62 -3.52
N VAL A 188 18.73 7.65 -3.49
CA VAL A 188 19.56 8.18 -4.56
C VAL A 188 19.60 7.12 -5.67
N ILE A 189 18.77 7.30 -6.70
CA ILE A 189 18.68 6.38 -7.85
C ILE A 189 18.78 7.22 -9.13
N ALA A 190 19.84 7.01 -9.91
CA ALA A 190 20.17 7.86 -11.06
C ALA A 190 19.06 7.89 -12.13
N LYS A 191 18.48 6.73 -12.47
CA LYS A 191 17.53 6.58 -13.58
C LYS A 191 16.14 6.17 -13.12
N GLU A 192 15.97 4.93 -12.67
CA GLU A 192 14.63 4.38 -12.47
C GLU A 192 13.93 4.87 -11.19
N GLY A 193 12.65 5.21 -11.32
CA GLY A 193 11.71 5.49 -10.23
C GLY A 193 11.85 6.86 -9.55
N LYS A 194 13.07 7.44 -9.51
CA LYS A 194 13.35 8.75 -8.88
C LYS A 194 14.14 9.73 -9.75
N ASN A 195 14.79 9.25 -10.81
CA ASN A 195 15.42 10.02 -11.88
C ASN A 195 16.23 11.25 -11.42
N LEU A 196 17.18 11.04 -10.50
CA LEU A 196 18.04 12.14 -10.01
C LEU A 196 18.90 12.74 -11.13
N GLN A 197 19.16 12.00 -12.20
CA GLN A 197 19.88 12.52 -13.36
C GLN A 197 19.16 13.74 -13.96
N GLU A 198 17.84 13.64 -14.19
CA GLU A 198 17.05 14.76 -14.68
C GLU A 198 17.00 15.92 -13.68
N MET A 199 16.92 15.62 -12.38
CA MET A 199 16.97 16.67 -11.35
C MET A 199 18.30 17.44 -11.39
N PHE A 200 19.43 16.74 -11.52
CA PHE A 200 20.74 17.39 -11.63
C PHE A 200 20.90 18.16 -12.95
N ASN A 201 20.43 17.60 -14.06
CA ASN A 201 20.42 18.29 -15.36
C ASN A 201 19.57 19.57 -15.31
N ALA A 202 18.41 19.53 -14.64
CA ALA A 202 17.57 20.71 -14.48
C ALA A 202 18.24 21.76 -13.57
N LEU A 203 18.83 21.34 -12.45
CA LEU A 203 19.49 22.24 -11.50
C LEU A 203 20.76 22.89 -12.08
N SER A 204 21.51 22.21 -12.96
CA SER A 204 22.68 22.81 -13.63
C SER A 204 22.31 23.96 -14.56
N MET A 205 21.04 24.05 -14.97
CA MET A 205 20.49 25.13 -15.82
C MET A 205 19.86 26.26 -15.00
N VAL A 206 19.80 26.15 -13.66
CA VAL A 206 19.24 27.19 -12.80
C VAL A 206 20.23 28.33 -12.60
N ASN A 207 19.81 29.55 -12.93
CA ASN A 207 20.58 30.77 -12.69
C ASN A 207 20.44 31.27 -11.23
N GLY A 208 21.54 31.73 -10.64
CA GLY A 208 21.58 32.31 -9.29
C GLY A 208 22.23 31.39 -8.24
N LYS A 209 22.35 31.88 -6.99
CA LYS A 209 22.93 31.12 -5.88
C LYS A 209 21.93 30.08 -5.37
N TRP A 210 22.28 28.80 -5.51
CA TRP A 210 21.47 27.70 -4.99
C TRP A 210 22.32 26.60 -4.34
N GLN A 211 21.66 25.85 -3.45
CA GLN A 211 22.17 24.65 -2.80
C GLN A 211 21.13 23.54 -2.95
N LEU A 212 21.58 22.30 -3.10
CA LEU A 212 20.73 21.12 -3.02
C LEU A 212 21.14 20.28 -1.81
N GLU A 213 20.19 20.08 -0.90
CA GLU A 213 20.32 19.14 0.22
C GLU A 213 19.68 17.81 -0.15
N ILE A 214 20.51 16.76 -0.22
CA ILE A 214 20.06 15.40 -0.47
C ILE A 214 20.12 14.66 0.85
N THR A 215 18.96 14.24 1.36
CA THR A 215 18.90 13.39 2.55
C THR A 215 18.24 12.06 2.24
N TYR A 216 18.85 11.02 2.79
CA TYR A 216 18.30 9.68 2.82
C TYR A 216 18.15 9.31 4.28
N ASN A 217 16.93 9.38 4.81
CA ASN A 217 16.71 8.97 6.20
C ASN A 217 15.58 7.94 6.28
N TRP A 218 15.89 6.78 6.83
CA TRP A 218 14.91 5.76 7.23
C TRP A 218 14.17 6.12 8.54
N HIS A 219 14.52 7.24 9.18
CA HIS A 219 14.11 7.57 10.56
C HIS A 219 13.43 8.93 10.77
N TRP A 220 12.78 9.51 9.75
CA TRP A 220 11.89 10.67 9.98
C TRP A 220 10.41 10.24 10.06
N LEU A 221 10.07 9.50 11.12
CA LEU A 221 8.73 9.43 11.70
C LEU A 221 8.90 9.58 13.22
N GLY A 222 9.22 10.80 13.64
CA GLY A 222 9.52 11.12 15.04
C GLY A 222 9.44 12.61 15.37
N LEU A 223 8.76 13.39 14.51
CA LEU A 223 8.12 14.65 14.86
C LEU A 223 6.69 14.57 14.31
#